data_AF-A0A7G5IEU3-F1
#
_entry.id   AF-A0A7G5IEU3-F1
#
_cell.length_a   1.000
_cell.length_b   1.000
_cell.length_c   1.000
_cell.angle_alpha   90.00
_cell.angle_beta   90.00
_cell.angle_gamma   90.00
#
_symmetry.space_group_name_H-M   'P 1'
#
loop_
_entity.id
_entity.type
_entity.pdbx_description
1 polymer ?
#
loop_
_entity_poly.entity_id
_entity_poly.type
_entity_poly.pdbx_seq_one_letter_code
_entity_poly.pdbx_strand_id
1 'polypeptide(L)'
;MTAGDTLRALAAGTAAPVLPACRLESGNTDHFGAEAIADAFRRAPLTDLAVALEAPGHLALFGETQALFADLHGAHIARLWRIGQPDPGAGEPAVSVAFDTDLHQARADLFIAATDHPALDPAALPRLRSLALALLAGSPGFRTRAFAVRAFGTAGQGAALLALHALAANPVRAPSLTMAALRWDGEDSQTLCDPLIPRDLRIRIVA
;
A
#
# COMPACT_ATOMS: atom_id res chain seq x y z
N MET A 1 8.95 20.23 -14.59
CA MET A 1 8.44 18.86 -14.40
C MET A 1 8.27 18.65 -12.91
N THR A 2 7.07 18.34 -12.44
CA THR A 2 6.77 18.13 -11.02
C THR A 2 7.12 16.70 -10.60
N ALA A 3 7.12 16.41 -9.28
CA ALA A 3 7.24 15.04 -8.78
C ALA A 3 6.04 14.18 -9.23
N GLY A 4 4.85 14.77 -9.30
CA GLY A 4 3.65 14.15 -9.87
C GLY A 4 3.82 13.74 -11.34
N ASP A 5 4.35 14.63 -12.18
CA ASP A 5 4.63 14.34 -13.59
C ASP A 5 5.67 13.22 -13.74
N THR A 6 6.71 13.27 -12.91
CA THR A 6 7.78 12.26 -12.85
C THR A 6 7.20 10.89 -12.50
N LEU A 7 6.34 10.84 -11.48
CA LEU A 7 5.71 9.59 -11.03
C LEU A 7 4.75 9.03 -12.09
N ARG A 8 3.97 9.88 -12.77
CA ARG A 8 3.09 9.47 -13.88
C ARG A 8 3.90 8.95 -15.08
N ALA A 9 4.98 9.63 -15.44
CA ALA A 9 5.87 9.17 -16.52
C ALA A 9 6.47 7.80 -16.19
N LEU A 10 6.94 7.63 -14.96
CA LEU A 10 7.47 6.35 -14.47
C LEU A 10 6.41 5.25 -14.50
N ALA A 11 5.20 5.54 -14.00
CA ALA A 11 4.07 4.60 -13.99
C ALA A 11 3.68 4.12 -15.41
N ALA A 12 3.85 4.98 -16.42
CA ALA A 12 3.64 4.66 -17.83
C ALA A 12 4.83 3.91 -18.47
N GLY A 13 5.87 3.55 -17.71
CA GLY A 13 7.07 2.87 -18.21
C GLY A 13 8.08 3.79 -18.91
N THR A 14 7.95 5.11 -18.75
CA THR A 14 8.93 6.06 -19.28
C THR A 14 10.07 6.24 -18.28
N ALA A 15 11.30 6.34 -18.78
CA ALA A 15 12.45 6.64 -17.93
C ALA A 15 12.25 8.00 -17.23
N ALA A 16 12.37 8.01 -15.92
CA ALA A 16 12.16 9.19 -15.10
C ALA A 16 13.24 9.27 -14.00
N PRO A 17 13.66 10.49 -13.60
CA PRO A 17 14.69 10.65 -12.58
C PRO A 17 14.22 10.19 -11.21
N VAL A 18 14.89 9.17 -10.65
CA VAL A 18 14.77 8.75 -9.25
C VAL A 18 16.12 8.84 -8.56
N LEU A 19 16.16 8.85 -7.22
CA LEU A 19 17.41 8.79 -6.48
C LEU A 19 18.14 7.46 -6.77
N PRO A 20 19.48 7.44 -6.74
CA PRO A 20 20.24 6.21 -6.96
C PRO A 20 19.86 5.07 -5.99
N ALA A 21 19.52 5.40 -4.76
CA ALA A 21 19.08 4.44 -3.73
C ALA A 21 17.57 4.14 -3.78
N CYS A 22 16.85 4.59 -4.81
CA CYS A 22 15.41 4.37 -4.91
C CYS A 22 15.10 2.88 -5.02
N ARG A 23 14.11 2.45 -4.23
CA ARG A 23 13.55 1.10 -4.21
C ARG A 23 12.08 1.15 -4.59
N LEU A 24 11.67 0.25 -5.48
CA LEU A 24 10.27 -0.07 -5.77
C LEU A 24 9.92 -1.40 -5.11
N GLU A 25 8.94 -1.38 -4.21
CA GLU A 25 8.27 -2.56 -3.67
C GLU A 25 6.99 -2.84 -4.46
N SER A 26 6.87 -4.04 -5.02
CA SER A 26 5.72 -4.46 -5.81
C SER A 26 5.39 -5.91 -5.50
N GLY A 27 4.33 -6.14 -4.71
CA GLY A 27 4.01 -7.46 -4.17
C GLY A 27 5.20 -8.08 -3.42
N ASN A 28 5.78 -9.14 -3.98
CA ASN A 28 6.93 -9.86 -3.38
C ASN A 28 8.27 -9.54 -4.04
N THR A 29 8.31 -8.52 -4.88
CA THR A 29 9.50 -8.15 -5.66
C THR A 29 9.98 -6.76 -5.29
N ASP A 30 11.30 -6.63 -5.24
CA ASP A 30 11.99 -5.37 -5.04
C ASP A 30 12.84 -5.04 -6.27
N HIS A 31 12.71 -3.81 -6.77
CA HIS A 31 13.54 -3.29 -7.85
C HIS A 31 14.36 -2.10 -7.34
N PHE A 32 15.64 -2.07 -7.66
CA PHE A 32 16.58 -1.06 -7.16
C PHE A 32 17.19 -0.25 -8.29
N GLY A 33 17.19 1.07 -8.14
CA GLY A 33 17.76 2.00 -9.12
C GLY A 33 16.84 2.27 -10.31
N ALA A 34 17.15 3.34 -11.05
CA ALA A 34 16.27 3.90 -12.07
C ALA A 34 15.92 2.92 -13.21
N GLU A 35 16.90 2.16 -13.70
CA GLU A 35 16.72 1.25 -14.83
C GLU A 35 15.81 0.07 -14.49
N ALA A 36 16.08 -0.63 -13.38
CA ALA A 36 15.26 -1.77 -12.94
C ALA A 36 13.81 -1.36 -12.63
N ILE A 37 13.63 -0.18 -12.04
CA ILE A 37 12.30 0.38 -11.75
C ILE A 37 11.57 0.72 -13.06
N ALA A 38 12.23 1.40 -14.00
CA ALA A 38 11.64 1.69 -15.30
C ALA A 38 11.26 0.40 -16.05
N ASP A 39 12.11 -0.62 -16.00
CA ASP A 39 11.84 -1.94 -16.58
C ASP A 39 10.62 -2.62 -15.99
N ALA A 40 10.43 -2.55 -14.67
CA ALA A 40 9.25 -3.08 -13.99
C ALA A 40 7.97 -2.40 -14.51
N PHE A 41 7.96 -1.08 -14.63
CA PHE A 41 6.81 -0.35 -15.18
C PHE A 41 6.64 -0.55 -16.69
N ARG A 42 7.70 -0.78 -17.46
CA ARG A 42 7.58 -1.15 -18.89
C ARG A 42 6.90 -2.51 -19.07
N ARG A 43 7.23 -3.49 -18.22
CA ARG A 43 6.62 -4.83 -18.27
C ARG A 43 5.15 -4.83 -17.84
N ALA A 44 4.79 -3.97 -16.90
CA ALA A 44 3.44 -3.88 -16.38
C ALA A 44 3.10 -2.42 -16.01
N PRO A 45 2.74 -1.57 -16.99
CA PRO A 45 2.46 -0.15 -16.77
C PRO A 45 1.16 0.06 -15.98
N LEU A 46 1.08 1.18 -15.25
CA LEU A 46 -0.13 1.61 -14.54
C LEU A 46 -0.77 2.76 -15.32
N THR A 47 -1.85 2.46 -16.04
CA THR A 47 -2.48 3.41 -16.99
C THR A 47 -3.76 4.05 -16.47
N ASP A 48 -4.33 3.54 -15.38
CA ASP A 48 -5.61 4.00 -14.81
C ASP A 48 -5.44 4.99 -13.64
N LEU A 49 -4.22 5.42 -13.32
CA LEU A 49 -3.91 6.32 -12.20
C LEU A 49 -4.46 7.74 -12.43
N ALA A 50 -5.64 8.02 -11.87
CA ALA A 50 -6.37 9.26 -12.09
C ALA A 50 -6.29 10.24 -10.91
N VAL A 51 -6.35 9.73 -9.68
CA VAL A 51 -6.40 10.58 -8.47
C VAL A 51 -5.02 10.74 -7.87
N ALA A 52 -4.57 11.98 -7.68
CA ALA A 52 -3.29 12.30 -7.06
C ALA A 52 -3.50 12.99 -5.71
N LEU A 53 -2.84 12.48 -4.68
CA LEU A 53 -2.83 13.04 -3.33
C LEU A 53 -1.39 13.38 -2.95
N GLU A 54 -1.16 14.63 -2.58
CA GLU A 54 0.17 15.16 -2.27
C GLU A 54 0.21 15.65 -0.83
N ALA A 55 1.34 15.38 -0.17
CA ALA A 55 1.70 15.97 1.12
C ALA A 55 3.20 16.26 1.12
N PRO A 56 3.71 17.10 2.05
CA PRO A 56 5.15 17.33 2.14
C PRO A 56 5.92 16.00 2.26
N GLY A 57 6.75 15.70 1.25
CA GLY A 57 7.55 14.49 1.20
C GLY A 57 6.82 13.22 0.73
N HIS A 58 5.53 13.28 0.38
CA HIS A 58 4.75 12.10 0.01
C HIS A 58 3.80 12.36 -1.17
N LEU A 59 3.61 11.33 -1.98
CA LEU A 59 2.70 11.36 -3.11
C LEU A 59 2.03 9.99 -3.23
N ALA A 60 0.73 9.97 -3.50
CA ALA A 60 0.02 8.76 -3.88
C ALA A 60 -0.83 9.00 -5.13
N LEU A 61 -0.78 8.06 -6.05
CA LEU A 61 -1.64 7.98 -7.22
C LEU A 61 -2.58 6.79 -7.09
N PHE A 62 -3.86 6.98 -7.35
CA PHE A 62 -4.88 5.95 -7.33
C PHE A 62 -5.58 5.84 -8.68
N GLY A 63 -5.66 4.62 -9.18
CA GLY A 63 -6.55 4.20 -10.26
C GLY A 63 -7.73 3.43 -9.72
N GLU A 64 -8.44 2.69 -10.59
CA GLU A 64 -9.59 1.89 -10.17
C GLU A 64 -9.15 0.62 -9.43
N THR A 65 -8.04 0.03 -9.88
CA THR A 65 -7.56 -1.26 -9.40
C THR A 65 -6.15 -1.21 -8.84
N GLN A 66 -5.47 -0.07 -9.00
CA GLN A 66 -4.05 0.09 -8.72
C GLN A 66 -3.78 1.35 -7.92
N ALA A 67 -2.72 1.31 -7.12
CA ALA A 67 -2.18 2.50 -6.49
C ALA A 67 -0.65 2.50 -6.53
N LEU A 68 -0.09 3.70 -6.49
CA LEU A 68 1.34 3.95 -6.44
C LEU A 68 1.64 4.98 -5.37
N PHE A 69 2.41 4.61 -4.36
CA PHE A 69 2.91 5.53 -3.33
C PHE A 69 4.36 5.87 -3.60
N ALA A 70 4.73 7.10 -3.27
CA ALA A 70 6.09 7.59 -3.38
C ALA A 70 6.48 8.40 -2.13
N ASP A 71 7.69 8.16 -1.63
CA ASP A 71 8.38 9.10 -0.77
C ASP A 71 9.27 10.01 -1.61
N LEU A 72 9.28 11.29 -1.28
CA LEU A 72 10.01 12.33 -1.99
C LEU A 72 11.14 12.88 -1.13
N HIS A 73 12.27 13.17 -1.78
CA HIS A 73 13.36 13.98 -1.21
C HIS A 73 13.56 15.20 -2.11
N GLY A 74 12.99 16.33 -1.71
CA GLY A 74 12.88 17.51 -2.59
C GLY A 74 12.03 17.16 -3.82
N ALA A 75 12.60 17.32 -5.01
CA ALA A 75 11.92 16.98 -6.27
C ALA A 75 12.09 15.51 -6.71
N HIS A 76 12.80 14.68 -5.93
CA HIS A 76 13.24 13.36 -6.37
C HIS A 76 12.49 12.19 -5.72
N ILE A 77 12.27 11.18 -6.56
CA ILE A 77 12.02 9.75 -6.33
C ILE A 77 12.83 9.05 -5.22
N ALA A 78 12.41 8.96 -3.95
CA ALA A 78 13.21 8.25 -2.92
C ALA A 78 12.80 6.79 -2.69
N ARG A 79 11.49 6.49 -2.68
CA ARG A 79 10.96 5.13 -2.51
C ARG A 79 9.61 5.02 -3.19
N LEU A 80 9.26 3.83 -3.65
CA LEU A 80 8.03 3.54 -4.37
C LEU A 80 7.36 2.27 -3.84
N TRP A 81 6.03 2.27 -3.79
CA TRP A 81 5.22 1.08 -3.55
C TRP A 81 4.11 0.98 -4.59
N ARG A 82 4.05 -0.14 -5.30
CA ARG A 82 3.00 -0.46 -6.25
C ARG A 82 2.03 -1.46 -5.63
N ILE A 83 0.73 -1.17 -5.73
CA ILE A 83 -0.36 -1.97 -5.18
C ILE A 83 -1.34 -2.36 -6.29
N GLY A 84 -1.86 -3.59 -6.26
CA GLY A 84 -3.03 -4.02 -7.03
C GLY A 84 -2.77 -4.82 -8.31
N GLN A 85 -1.52 -4.90 -8.78
CA GLN A 85 -1.14 -5.84 -9.85
C GLN A 85 0.20 -6.50 -9.50
N PRO A 86 0.24 -7.85 -9.38
CA PRO A 86 1.48 -8.55 -9.10
C PRO A 86 2.35 -8.47 -10.35
N ASP A 87 3.67 -8.37 -10.16
CA ASP A 87 4.59 -8.46 -11.29
C ASP A 87 4.40 -9.82 -11.99
N PRO A 88 4.30 -9.85 -13.33
CA PRO A 88 4.24 -11.11 -14.07
C PRO A 88 5.47 -11.95 -13.74
N GLY A 89 5.29 -13.09 -13.05
CA GLY A 89 6.37 -13.97 -12.63
C GLY A 89 6.79 -13.86 -11.15
N ALA A 90 6.10 -13.06 -10.33
CA ALA A 90 6.30 -13.10 -8.88
C ALA A 90 5.96 -14.50 -8.32
N GLY A 91 6.94 -15.19 -7.75
CA GLY A 91 6.71 -16.45 -7.04
C GLY A 91 5.82 -16.27 -5.81
N GLU A 92 5.15 -17.35 -5.40
CA GLU A 92 4.39 -17.39 -4.15
C GLU A 92 5.36 -17.24 -2.96
N PRO A 93 5.14 -16.30 -2.04
CA PRO A 93 6.05 -16.09 -0.92
C PRO A 93 5.72 -17.11 0.16
N ALA A 94 6.65 -18.01 0.45
CA ALA A 94 6.58 -18.89 1.62
C ALA A 94 7.53 -18.35 2.70
N VAL A 95 7.10 -17.34 3.46
CA VAL A 95 7.81 -16.95 4.68
C VAL A 95 7.06 -17.56 5.85
N SER A 96 7.53 -18.71 6.34
CA SER A 96 7.03 -19.31 7.57
C SER A 96 7.60 -18.56 8.76
N VAL A 97 6.77 -17.79 9.45
CA VAL A 97 7.10 -17.20 10.75
C VAL A 97 6.46 -18.09 11.82
N ALA A 98 7.28 -18.72 12.67
CA ALA A 98 6.78 -19.46 13.82
C ALA A 98 6.17 -18.45 14.81
N PHE A 99 4.87 -18.57 15.09
CA PHE A 99 4.18 -17.73 16.07
C PHE A 99 3.39 -18.61 17.04
N ASP A 100 3.49 -18.28 18.32
CA ASP A 100 2.90 -19.02 19.42
C ASP A 100 1.37 -18.89 19.40
N THR A 101 0.68 -20.02 19.29
CA THR A 101 -0.79 -20.10 19.21
C THR A 101 -1.50 -19.83 20.54
N ASP A 102 -0.77 -19.76 21.65
CA ASP A 102 -1.35 -19.70 23.00
C ASP A 102 -1.62 -18.27 23.50
N LEU A 103 -1.14 -17.24 22.79
CA LEU A 103 -1.39 -15.85 23.16
C LEU A 103 -2.79 -15.39 22.73
N HIS A 104 -3.66 -15.21 23.73
CA HIS A 104 -5.01 -14.64 23.60
C HIS A 104 -4.93 -13.12 23.34
N GLN A 105 -4.48 -12.74 22.15
CA GLN A 105 -4.34 -11.34 21.75
C GLN A 105 -5.61 -10.85 21.02
N ALA A 106 -5.95 -9.57 21.20
CA ALA A 106 -7.13 -8.94 20.61
C ALA A 106 -7.15 -9.08 19.07
N ARG A 107 -8.35 -9.20 18.50
CA ARG A 107 -8.56 -9.41 17.05
C ARG A 107 -8.56 -8.06 16.32
N ALA A 108 -7.97 -8.02 15.11
CA ALA A 108 -7.94 -6.85 14.22
C ALA A 108 -7.31 -5.59 14.86
N ASP A 109 -5.99 -5.60 14.98
CA ASP A 109 -5.24 -4.43 15.44
C ASP A 109 -4.73 -3.62 14.25
N LEU A 110 -4.92 -2.30 14.31
CA LEU A 110 -4.17 -1.33 13.51
C LEU A 110 -3.11 -0.69 14.39
N PHE A 111 -1.85 -0.93 14.04
CA PHE A 111 -0.70 -0.23 14.61
C PHE A 111 -0.44 1.04 13.80
N ILE A 112 -0.72 2.17 14.43
CA ILE A 112 -0.45 3.51 13.91
C ILE A 112 -0.16 4.45 15.07
N ALA A 113 0.94 5.20 14.98
CA ALA A 113 1.25 6.29 15.89
C ALA A 113 1.34 7.58 15.08
N ALA A 114 0.69 8.65 15.58
CA ALA A 114 0.68 9.95 14.91
C ALA A 114 2.10 10.50 14.68
N THR A 115 3.00 10.21 15.62
CA THR A 115 4.42 10.62 15.58
C THR A 115 5.19 10.04 14.40
N ASP A 116 4.77 8.88 13.90
CA ASP A 116 5.44 8.19 12.80
C ASP A 116 4.92 8.69 11.43
N HIS A 117 3.86 9.50 11.43
CA HIS A 117 3.19 10.03 10.25
C HIS A 117 2.94 11.54 10.38
N PRO A 118 4.01 12.38 10.39
CA PRO A 118 3.87 13.83 10.59
C PRO A 118 3.06 14.54 9.50
N ALA A 119 2.92 13.91 8.32
CA ALA A 119 2.11 14.42 7.22
C ALA A 119 0.61 14.06 7.33
N LEU A 120 0.22 13.32 8.37
CA LEU A 120 -1.16 12.99 8.69
C LEU A 120 -1.68 13.92 9.79
N ASP A 121 -2.74 14.67 9.49
CA ASP A 121 -3.47 15.42 10.50
C ASP A 121 -3.99 14.46 11.59
N PRO A 122 -3.74 14.72 12.88
CA PRO A 122 -4.32 13.93 13.96
C PRO A 122 -5.85 13.74 13.88
N ALA A 123 -6.58 14.71 13.30
CA ALA A 123 -8.02 14.61 13.08
C ALA A 123 -8.41 13.53 12.05
N ALA A 124 -7.49 13.10 11.19
CA ALA A 124 -7.69 12.02 10.22
C ALA A 124 -7.53 10.61 10.80
N LEU A 125 -6.88 10.48 11.97
CA LEU A 125 -6.60 9.18 12.60
C LEU A 125 -7.84 8.32 12.84
N PRO A 126 -8.97 8.85 13.34
CA PRO A 126 -10.19 8.06 13.52
C PRO A 126 -10.72 7.49 12.20
N ARG A 127 -10.66 8.29 11.11
CA ARG A 127 -11.10 7.87 9.77
C ARG A 127 -10.21 6.76 9.22
N LEU A 128 -8.89 6.96 9.27
CA LEU A 128 -7.93 5.93 8.86
C LEU A 128 -8.11 4.63 9.66
N ARG A 129 -8.26 4.74 10.98
CA ARG A 129 -8.51 3.57 11.83
C ARG A 129 -9.81 2.86 11.45
N SER A 130 -10.88 3.60 11.22
CA SER A 130 -12.17 3.03 10.79
C SER A 130 -12.04 2.28 9.45
N LEU A 131 -11.40 2.88 8.45
CA LEU A 131 -11.20 2.25 7.13
C LEU A 131 -10.32 0.99 7.21
N ALA A 132 -9.22 1.06 7.96
CA ALA A 132 -8.34 -0.09 8.16
C ALA A 132 -9.05 -1.23 8.90
N LEU A 133 -9.83 -0.93 9.93
CA LEU A 133 -10.61 -1.94 10.65
C LEU A 133 -11.70 -2.56 9.76
N ALA A 134 -12.36 -1.76 8.91
CA ALA A 134 -13.33 -2.28 7.93
C ALA A 134 -12.67 -3.23 6.93
N LEU A 135 -11.47 -2.90 6.43
CA LEU A 135 -10.66 -3.78 5.61
C LEU A 135 -10.33 -5.10 6.33
N LEU A 136 -9.89 -5.03 7.59
CA LEU A 136 -9.54 -6.21 8.39
C LEU A 136 -10.76 -7.09 8.71
N ALA A 137 -11.91 -6.50 9.01
CA ALA A 137 -13.17 -7.21 9.27
C ALA A 137 -13.65 -7.99 8.03
N GLY A 138 -13.32 -7.50 6.83
CA GLY A 138 -13.62 -8.13 5.56
C GLY A 138 -12.84 -9.42 5.26
N SER A 139 -11.93 -9.86 6.14
CA SER A 139 -11.03 -10.99 5.91
C SER A 139 -11.38 -12.24 6.72
N PRO A 140 -12.47 -12.97 6.39
CA PRO A 140 -12.86 -14.15 7.14
C PRO A 140 -11.82 -15.27 6.95
N GLY A 141 -11.34 -15.84 8.07
CA GLY A 141 -10.50 -17.04 8.08
C GLY A 141 -9.01 -16.83 8.36
N PHE A 142 -8.52 -15.59 8.40
CA PHE A 142 -7.16 -15.25 8.83
C PHE A 142 -7.19 -14.29 10.02
N ARG A 143 -6.22 -14.41 10.92
CA ARG A 143 -5.99 -13.42 11.97
C ARG A 143 -5.09 -12.33 11.38
N THR A 144 -5.63 -11.20 10.98
CA THR A 144 -4.86 -10.16 10.27
C THR A 144 -4.49 -8.99 11.18
N ARG A 145 -3.24 -8.53 11.11
CA ARG A 145 -2.76 -7.27 11.71
C ARG A 145 -2.42 -6.28 10.61
N ALA A 146 -2.71 -5.00 10.83
CA ALA A 146 -2.31 -3.94 9.92
C ALA A 146 -1.31 -3.00 10.59
N PHE A 147 -0.31 -2.57 9.83
CA PHE A 147 0.66 -1.55 10.22
C PHE A 147 0.61 -0.43 9.18
N ALA A 148 0.43 0.81 9.62
CA ALA A 148 0.54 1.95 8.73
C ALA A 148 2.01 2.15 8.34
N VAL A 149 2.33 1.92 7.07
CA VAL A 149 3.68 2.17 6.53
C VAL A 149 3.80 3.64 6.14
N ARG A 150 2.79 4.17 5.47
CA ARG A 150 2.65 5.60 5.16
C ARG A 150 1.23 6.04 5.40
N ALA A 151 1.05 7.24 5.91
CA ALA A 151 -0.24 7.89 6.00
C ALA A 151 -0.04 9.40 5.92
N PHE A 152 -0.89 10.07 5.16
CA PHE A 152 -0.87 11.52 5.04
C PHE A 152 -2.23 12.05 4.61
N GLY A 153 -2.48 13.33 4.89
CA GLY A 153 -3.72 14.01 4.57
C GLY A 153 -4.43 14.58 5.79
N THR A 154 -5.68 14.97 5.58
CA THR A 154 -6.55 15.65 6.55
C THR A 154 -7.76 14.77 6.89
N ALA A 155 -8.61 15.26 7.81
CA ALA A 155 -9.89 14.61 8.09
C ALA A 155 -10.78 14.46 6.84
N GLY A 156 -10.69 15.41 5.90
CA GLY A 156 -11.49 15.40 4.67
C GLY A 156 -10.90 14.52 3.58
N GLN A 157 -9.58 14.52 3.38
CA GLN A 157 -8.97 13.83 2.26
C GLN A 157 -7.59 13.29 2.62
N GLY A 158 -7.26 12.07 2.19
CA GLY A 158 -5.92 11.53 2.40
C GLY A 158 -5.74 10.11 1.91
N ALA A 159 -4.55 9.58 2.17
CA ALA A 159 -4.13 8.26 1.77
C ALA A 159 -3.36 7.54 2.87
N ALA A 160 -3.44 6.22 2.86
CA ALA A 160 -2.58 5.38 3.68
C ALA A 160 -2.15 4.12 2.93
N LEU A 161 -0.90 3.72 3.16
CA LEU A 161 -0.33 2.45 2.77
C LEU A 161 -0.22 1.58 4.02
N LEU A 162 -0.86 0.43 4.00
CA LEU A 162 -0.87 -0.54 5.09
C LEU A 162 -0.07 -1.79 4.69
N ALA A 163 0.78 -2.25 5.60
CA ALA A 163 1.29 -3.62 5.57
C ALA A 163 0.33 -4.50 6.37
N LEU A 164 -0.19 -5.54 5.71
CA LEU A 164 -1.10 -6.52 6.29
C LEU A 164 -0.33 -7.81 6.54
N HIS A 165 -0.36 -8.26 7.78
CA HIS A 165 0.22 -9.53 8.20
C HIS A 165 -0.91 -10.50 8.53
N ALA A 166 -1.15 -11.45 7.64
CA ALA A 166 -2.13 -12.51 7.84
C ALA A 166 -1.48 -13.65 8.62
N LEU A 167 -1.94 -13.87 9.84
CA LEU A 167 -1.57 -15.02 10.66
C LEU A 167 -2.48 -16.18 10.26
N ALA A 168 -1.88 -17.31 9.89
CA ALA A 168 -2.61 -18.52 9.61
C ALA A 168 -3.31 -19.04 10.87
N ALA A 169 -4.59 -19.40 10.74
CA ALA A 169 -5.33 -20.05 11.82
C ALA A 169 -5.05 -21.57 11.90
N ASN A 170 -4.29 -22.15 10.96
CA ASN A 170 -4.08 -23.58 10.82
C ASN A 170 -2.66 -23.88 10.32
N PRO A 171 -2.01 -24.99 10.73
CA PRO A 171 -0.62 -25.31 10.40
C PRO A 171 -0.35 -25.61 8.92
N VAL A 172 -1.40 -25.60 8.08
CA VAL A 172 -1.33 -25.88 6.64
C VAL A 172 -1.11 -24.60 5.82
N ARG A 173 -1.40 -23.41 6.36
CA ARG A 173 -1.21 -22.13 5.65
C ARG A 173 -0.03 -21.39 6.24
N ALA A 174 0.88 -20.90 5.41
CA ALA A 174 1.96 -20.02 5.86
C ALA A 174 1.39 -18.62 6.18
N PRO A 175 1.95 -17.92 7.17
CA PRO A 175 1.67 -16.50 7.33
C PRO A 175 2.10 -15.75 6.06
N SER A 176 1.33 -14.73 5.69
CA SER A 176 1.62 -13.91 4.51
C SER A 176 1.68 -12.43 4.86
N LEU A 177 2.62 -11.74 4.23
CA LEU A 177 2.71 -10.29 4.24
C LEU A 177 2.19 -9.78 2.90
N THR A 178 1.32 -8.78 2.93
CA THR A 178 0.77 -8.16 1.74
C THR A 178 0.51 -6.68 2.01
N MET A 179 0.30 -5.89 0.95
CA MET A 179 0.10 -4.46 1.07
C MET A 179 -1.32 -4.07 0.67
N ALA A 180 -1.84 -3.04 1.33
CA ALA A 180 -3.11 -2.43 0.98
C ALA A 180 -2.98 -0.91 0.92
N ALA A 181 -3.68 -0.29 -0.01
CA ALA A 181 -3.80 1.14 -0.15
C ALA A 181 -5.22 1.58 0.24
N LEU A 182 -5.30 2.64 1.03
CA LEU A 182 -6.53 3.31 1.40
C LEU A 182 -6.50 4.73 0.86
N ARG A 183 -7.62 5.18 0.31
CA ARG A 183 -7.92 6.56 -0.04
C ARG A 183 -9.21 6.98 0.63
N TRP A 184 -9.29 8.22 1.10
CA TRP A 184 -10.56 8.84 1.48
C TRP A 184 -10.66 10.26 0.90
N ASP A 185 -11.88 10.64 0.56
CA ASP A 185 -12.24 11.98 0.11
C ASP A 185 -13.70 12.27 0.52
N GLY A 186 -13.87 13.03 1.59
CA GLY A 186 -15.12 13.16 2.31
C GLY A 186 -15.67 11.80 2.76
N GLU A 187 -16.88 11.50 2.30
CA GLU A 187 -17.56 10.23 2.59
C GLU A 187 -17.04 9.09 1.70
N ASP A 188 -16.51 9.41 0.52
CA ASP A 188 -15.98 8.43 -0.41
C ASP A 188 -14.70 7.80 0.13
N SER A 189 -14.57 6.49 -0.07
CA SER A 189 -13.36 5.76 0.27
C SER A 189 -13.07 4.68 -0.74
N GLN A 190 -11.78 4.40 -0.92
CA GLN A 190 -11.31 3.35 -1.81
C GLN A 190 -10.28 2.51 -1.07
N THR A 191 -10.42 1.20 -1.18
CA THR A 191 -9.47 0.23 -0.66
C THR A 191 -8.98 -0.64 -1.79
N LEU A 192 -7.66 -0.72 -1.95
CA LEU A 192 -6.99 -1.59 -2.90
C LEU A 192 -6.06 -2.52 -2.13
N CYS A 193 -6.00 -3.77 -2.54
CA CYS A 193 -5.14 -4.78 -1.91
C CYS A 193 -4.38 -5.53 -2.99
N ASP A 194 -3.18 -5.98 -2.66
CA ASP A 194 -2.50 -6.93 -3.52
C ASP A 194 -3.29 -8.24 -3.61
N PRO A 195 -3.36 -8.87 -4.80
CA PRO A 195 -4.19 -10.06 -5.03
C PRO A 195 -3.69 -11.34 -4.35
N LEU A 196 -2.62 -11.25 -3.55
CA LEU A 196 -2.19 -12.32 -2.65
C LEU A 196 -3.14 -12.47 -1.45
N ILE A 197 -4.08 -11.53 -1.28
CA ILE A 197 -5.28 -11.74 -0.47
C ILE A 197 -6.27 -12.61 -1.28
N PRO A 198 -6.79 -13.73 -0.73
CA PRO A 198 -7.75 -14.59 -1.42
C PRO A 198 -8.90 -13.78 -2.06
N ARG A 199 -9.32 -14.19 -3.27
CA ARG A 199 -10.27 -13.45 -4.13
C ARG A 199 -11.60 -13.05 -3.47
N ASP A 200 -11.93 -13.66 -2.34
CA ASP A 200 -13.15 -13.46 -1.57
C ASP A 200 -13.19 -12.10 -0.83
N LEU A 201 -12.12 -11.30 -0.88
CA LEU A 201 -11.91 -10.05 -0.12
C LEU A 201 -12.13 -8.74 -0.88
N ARG A 202 -12.63 -8.76 -2.12
CA ARG A 202 -12.95 -7.54 -2.88
C ARG A 202 -14.23 -6.88 -2.36
N ILE A 203 -14.14 -6.19 -1.23
CA ILE A 203 -15.25 -5.38 -0.70
C ILE A 203 -15.26 -4.03 -1.41
N ARG A 204 -16.30 -3.77 -2.21
CA ARG A 204 -16.71 -2.41 -2.53
C ARG A 204 -17.50 -1.88 -1.33
N ILE A 205 -16.92 -0.93 -0.60
CA ILE A 205 -17.69 -0.11 0.34
C ILE A 205 -18.44 0.90 -0.52
N VAL A 206 -19.72 0.62 -0.79
CA VAL A 206 -20.66 1.64 -1.28
C VAL A 206 -21.20 2.31 -0.02
N ALA A 207 -21.00 3.63 0.06
CA ALA A 207 -21.56 4.46 1.14
C ALA A 207 -23.09 4.40 1.14
#